data_AF-A0A2U3LUT6-F1
#
_entry.id   AF-A0A2U3LUT6-F1
#
_cell.length_a   1.000
_cell.length_b   1.000
_cell.length_c   1.000
_cell.angle_alpha   90.00
_cell.angle_beta   90.00
_cell.angle_gamma   90.00
#
_symmetry.space_group_name_H-M   'P 1'
#
loop_
_entity.id
_entity.type
_entity.pdbx_description
1 polymer ?
#
loop_
_entity_poly.entity_id
_entity_poly.type
_entity_poly.pdbx_seq_one_letter_code
_entity_poly.pdbx_strand_id
1 'polypeptide(L)'
;MRRIEGLDRVQQTKVTADLLIKELNRANRMYGTSFASPHEGYAVMLEELDELFEEIRQKRLDKKRLREEAIQVGAMAMKFIMSIDHWAKVGKKSIEASCRKCRQCEFASITAEKLAELKSDPCDSCDDDLCNWSNITDIWR
;
A
#
# COMPACT_ATOMS: atom_id res chain seq x y z
N MET A 1 -8.82 -27.19 44.26
CA MET A 1 -7.64 -26.66 43.53
C MET A 1 -8.13 -26.19 42.16
N ARG A 2 -8.39 -24.89 41.98
CA ARG A 2 -9.01 -24.37 40.74
C ARG A 2 -7.97 -24.34 39.63
N ARG A 3 -8.15 -25.19 38.62
CA ARG A 3 -7.44 -25.12 37.34
C ARG A 3 -7.91 -23.82 36.69
N ILE A 4 -7.07 -22.78 36.69
CA ILE A 4 -7.37 -21.54 35.98
C ILE A 4 -7.36 -21.91 34.50
N GLU A 5 -8.55 -22.07 33.94
CA GLU A 5 -8.75 -22.35 32.52
C GLU A 5 -8.11 -21.22 31.72
N GLY A 6 -7.10 -21.58 30.93
CA GLY A 6 -6.43 -20.65 30.04
C GLY A 6 -7.45 -19.99 29.12
N LEU A 7 -7.24 -18.70 28.85
CA LEU A 7 -8.04 -17.91 27.91
C LEU A 7 -8.46 -18.75 26.70
N ASP A 8 -9.75 -18.73 26.39
CA ASP A 8 -10.31 -19.34 25.19
C ASP A 8 -9.43 -19.06 23.95
N ARG A 9 -9.17 -20.07 23.11
CA ARG A 9 -8.27 -19.95 21.95
C ARG A 9 -8.72 -18.84 21.00
N VAL A 10 -10.03 -18.61 20.89
CA VAL A 10 -10.58 -17.49 20.11
C VAL A 10 -10.17 -16.15 20.72
N GLN A 11 -10.27 -16.02 22.05
CA GLN A 11 -9.85 -14.80 22.75
C GLN A 11 -8.35 -14.54 22.60
N GLN A 12 -7.51 -15.58 22.68
CA GLN A 12 -6.07 -15.45 22.46
C GLN A 12 -5.75 -15.00 21.02
N THR A 13 -6.48 -15.52 20.04
CA THR A 13 -6.33 -15.16 18.62
C THR A 13 -6.67 -13.69 18.39
N LYS A 14 -7.77 -13.19 18.98
CA LYS A 14 -8.17 -11.78 18.90
C LYS A 14 -7.10 -10.86 19.48
N VAL A 15 -6.64 -11.15 20.69
CA VAL A 15 -5.58 -10.36 21.34
C VAL A 15 -4.30 -10.34 20.50
N THR A 16 -3.96 -11.45 19.87
CA THR A 16 -2.78 -11.53 19.00
C THR A 16 -2.96 -10.68 17.73
N ALA A 17 -4.11 -10.77 17.08
CA ALA A 17 -4.44 -9.94 15.92
C ALA A 17 -4.39 -8.44 16.26
N ASP A 18 -4.93 -8.04 17.42
CA ASP A 18 -4.88 -6.65 17.88
C ASP A 18 -3.45 -6.13 18.07
N LEU A 19 -2.53 -6.99 18.55
CA LEU A 19 -1.12 -6.63 18.70
C LEU A 19 -0.44 -6.46 17.34
N LEU A 20 -0.69 -7.36 16.37
CA LEU A 20 -0.19 -7.23 15.01
C LEU A 20 -0.69 -5.94 14.35
N ILE A 21 -1.98 -5.61 14.51
CA ILE A 21 -2.57 -4.38 13.96
C ILE A 21 -1.96 -3.14 14.61
N LYS A 22 -1.71 -3.15 15.92
CA LYS A 22 -1.06 -2.04 16.62
C LYS A 22 0.36 -1.80 16.08
N GLU A 23 1.11 -2.88 15.89
CA GLU A 23 2.46 -2.81 15.37
C GLU A 23 2.50 -2.34 13.91
N LEU A 24 1.63 -2.89 13.06
CA LEU A 24 1.44 -2.42 11.68
C LEU A 24 1.11 -0.93 11.63
N ASN A 25 0.22 -0.45 12.49
CA ASN A 25 -0.12 0.97 12.56
C ASN A 25 1.05 1.84 13.03
N ARG A 26 1.90 1.34 13.94
CA ARG A 26 3.14 2.02 14.34
C ARG A 26 4.07 2.16 13.15
N ALA A 27 4.38 1.06 12.46
CA ALA A 27 5.24 1.06 11.27
C ALA A 27 4.67 1.94 10.15
N ASN A 28 3.35 1.95 9.95
CA ASN A 28 2.71 2.81 8.95
C ASN A 28 2.86 4.30 9.24
N ARG A 29 2.82 4.71 10.52
CA ARG A 29 3.06 6.11 10.91
C ARG A 29 4.50 6.53 10.70
N MET A 30 5.45 5.60 10.85
CA MET A 30 6.89 5.90 10.74
C MET A 30 7.39 5.85 9.29
N TYR A 31 6.93 4.86 8.51
CA TYR A 31 7.51 4.50 7.22
C TYR A 31 6.50 4.48 6.07
N GLY A 32 5.30 5.04 6.28
CA GLY A 32 4.23 5.03 5.27
C GLY A 32 3.47 3.71 5.20
N THR A 33 2.34 3.71 4.48
CA THR A 33 1.34 2.63 4.49
C THR A 33 1.64 1.46 3.56
N SER A 34 2.68 1.57 2.73
CA SER A 34 3.15 0.52 1.82
C SER A 34 4.66 0.59 1.69
N PHE A 35 5.29 -0.54 1.36
CA PHE A 35 6.68 -0.55 0.90
C PHE A 35 6.78 0.08 -0.50
N ALA A 36 7.90 0.72 -0.82
CA ALA A 36 8.12 1.32 -2.14
C ALA A 36 8.33 0.25 -3.22
N SER A 37 8.84 -0.93 -2.85
CA SER A 37 9.03 -2.05 -3.78
C SER A 37 8.98 -3.43 -3.10
N PRO A 38 8.81 -4.53 -3.87
CA PRO A 38 8.93 -5.89 -3.35
C PRO A 38 10.29 -6.18 -2.71
N HIS A 39 11.38 -5.62 -3.24
CA HIS A 39 12.72 -5.82 -2.70
C HIS A 39 12.90 -5.15 -1.33
N GLU A 40 12.37 -3.93 -1.16
CA GLU A 40 12.36 -3.25 0.15
C GLU A 40 11.53 -4.05 1.16
N GLY A 41 10.33 -4.48 0.77
CA GLY A 41 9.47 -5.26 1.65
C GLY A 41 10.12 -6.58 2.08
N TYR A 42 10.82 -7.26 1.15
CA TYR A 42 11.60 -8.46 1.47
C TYR A 42 12.75 -8.16 2.42
N ALA A 43 13.52 -7.09 2.18
CA ALA A 43 14.65 -6.72 3.02
C ALA A 43 14.19 -6.41 4.46
N VAL A 44 13.13 -5.64 4.64
CA VAL A 44 12.57 -5.33 5.96
C VAL A 44 12.03 -6.61 6.64
N MET A 45 11.30 -7.46 5.92
CA MET A 45 10.83 -8.73 6.49
C MET A 45 11.98 -9.65 6.92
N LEU A 46 13.07 -9.67 6.15
CA LEU A 46 14.25 -10.45 6.48
C LEU A 46 14.93 -9.92 7.75
N GLU A 47 15.02 -8.59 7.89
CA GLU A 47 15.53 -7.94 9.11
C GLU A 47 14.72 -8.36 10.35
N GLU A 48 13.38 -8.27 10.31
CA GLU A 48 12.53 -8.71 11.43
C GLU A 48 12.67 -10.21 11.74
N LEU A 49 12.85 -11.05 10.71
CA LEU A 49 13.07 -12.48 10.87
C LEU A 49 14.43 -12.79 11.50
N ASP A 50 15.47 -12.05 11.10
CA ASP A 50 16.80 -12.16 11.68
C ASP A 50 16.76 -11.74 13.15
N GLU A 51 16.11 -10.63 13.50
CA GLU A 51 15.93 -10.21 14.91
C GLU A 51 15.18 -11.26 15.74
N LEU A 52 14.12 -11.85 15.21
CA LEU A 52 13.43 -12.96 15.86
C LEU A 52 14.37 -14.17 16.05
N PHE A 53 15.15 -14.52 15.04
CA PHE A 53 16.09 -15.63 15.09
C PHE A 53 17.23 -15.37 16.09
N GLU A 54 17.70 -14.13 16.19
CA GLU A 54 18.65 -13.69 17.20
C GLU A 54 18.14 -13.98 18.61
N GLU A 55 16.88 -13.66 18.91
CA GLU A 55 16.27 -13.98 20.21
C GLU A 55 16.12 -15.49 20.43
N ILE A 56 15.79 -16.27 19.40
CA ILE A 56 15.67 -17.73 19.48
C ILE A 56 17.00 -18.41 19.82
N ARG A 57 18.11 -17.94 19.22
CA ARG A 57 19.42 -18.58 19.37
C ARG A 57 20.16 -18.23 20.67
N GLN A 58 19.61 -17.31 21.47
CA GLN A 58 20.22 -16.95 22.76
C GLN A 58 20.21 -18.12 23.74
N LYS A 59 21.27 -18.23 24.55
CA LYS A 59 21.37 -19.24 25.62
C LYS A 59 20.29 -19.07 26.70
N ARG A 60 19.80 -17.85 26.90
CA ARG A 60 18.73 -17.51 27.84
C ARG A 60 17.66 -16.77 27.05
N LEU A 61 16.51 -17.41 26.90
CA LEU A 61 15.44 -16.92 26.06
C LEU A 61 14.64 -15.82 26.79
N ASP A 62 14.65 -14.61 26.24
CA ASP A 62 13.75 -13.54 26.67
C ASP A 62 12.40 -13.70 25.97
N LYS A 63 11.42 -14.24 26.70
CA LYS A 63 10.07 -14.50 26.18
C LYS A 63 9.33 -13.23 25.77
N LYS A 64 9.66 -12.08 26.36
CA LYS A 64 9.02 -10.80 26.03
C LYS A 64 9.54 -10.32 24.69
N ARG A 65 10.87 -10.25 24.53
CA ARG A 65 11.53 -9.89 23.27
C ARG A 65 11.15 -10.84 22.14
N LEU A 66 11.19 -12.15 22.38
CA LEU A 66 10.77 -13.15 21.40
C LEU A 66 9.33 -12.91 20.89
N ARG A 67 8.42 -12.52 21.79
CA ARG A 67 7.04 -12.21 21.42
C ARG A 67 6.95 -10.89 20.64
N GLU A 68 7.72 -9.88 21.03
CA GLU A 68 7.81 -8.60 20.32
C GLU A 68 8.26 -8.84 18.87
N GLU A 69 9.39 -9.54 18.66
CA GLU A 69 9.90 -9.79 17.30
C GLU A 69 8.95 -10.64 16.45
N ALA A 70 8.29 -11.64 17.05
CA ALA A 70 7.28 -12.42 16.33
C ALA A 70 6.06 -11.57 15.90
N ILE A 71 5.69 -10.55 16.68
CA ILE A 71 4.64 -9.60 16.32
C ILE A 71 5.12 -8.69 15.18
N GLN A 72 6.37 -8.23 15.21
CA GLN A 72 6.92 -7.39 14.15
C GLN A 72 6.97 -8.14 12.81
N VAL A 73 7.44 -9.39 12.81
CA VAL A 73 7.41 -10.29 11.63
C VAL A 73 6.00 -10.41 11.05
N GLY A 74 5.00 -10.71 11.91
CA GLY A 74 3.62 -10.84 11.48
C GLY A 74 3.05 -9.53 10.91
N ALA A 75 3.37 -8.39 11.54
CA ALA A 75 2.95 -7.07 11.08
C ALA A 75 3.58 -6.71 9.72
N MET A 76 4.86 -7.01 9.51
CA MET A 76 5.54 -6.75 8.24
C MET A 76 5.03 -7.65 7.12
N ALA A 77 4.69 -8.90 7.42
CA ALA A 77 4.01 -9.78 6.46
C ALA A 77 2.64 -9.21 6.03
N MET A 78 1.84 -8.69 6.97
CA MET A 78 0.59 -7.99 6.65
C MET A 78 0.84 -6.76 5.77
N LYS A 79 1.82 -5.93 6.11
CA LYS A 79 2.20 -4.75 5.33
C LYS A 79 2.64 -5.13 3.91
N PHE A 80 3.38 -6.23 3.76
CA PHE A 80 3.84 -6.73 2.48
C PHE A 80 2.66 -7.13 1.59
N ILE A 81 1.70 -7.91 2.13
CA ILE A 81 0.47 -8.29 1.43
C ILE A 81 -0.32 -7.04 0.98
N MET A 82 -0.51 -6.07 1.88
CA MET A 82 -1.18 -4.81 1.54
C MET A 82 -0.42 -3.99 0.48
N SER A 83 0.91 -4.09 0.46
CA SER A 83 1.74 -3.43 -0.55
C SER A 83 1.61 -4.09 -1.92
N ILE A 84 1.43 -5.42 -1.99
CA ILE A 84 1.11 -6.12 -3.25
C ILE A 84 -0.17 -5.56 -3.87
N ASP A 85 -1.23 -5.41 -3.07
CA ASP A 85 -2.49 -4.83 -3.53
C ASP A 85 -2.34 -3.39 -4.02
N HIS A 86 -1.45 -2.62 -3.38
CA HIS A 86 -1.10 -1.27 -3.80
C HIS A 86 -0.36 -1.28 -5.14
N TRP A 87 0.70 -2.08 -5.28
CA TRP A 87 1.49 -2.16 -6.52
C TRP A 87 0.66 -2.68 -7.70
N ALA A 88 -0.25 -3.63 -7.47
CA ALA A 88 -1.17 -4.12 -8.49
C ALA A 88 -2.12 -3.02 -9.01
N LYS A 89 -2.48 -2.03 -8.16
CA LYS A 89 -3.29 -0.87 -8.55
C LYS A 89 -2.45 0.21 -9.24
N VAL A 90 -1.23 0.46 -8.78
CA VAL A 90 -0.32 1.44 -9.39
C VAL A 90 0.13 0.98 -10.78
N GLY A 91 0.39 -0.30 -10.98
CA GLY A 91 0.69 -0.88 -12.31
C GLY A 91 -0.49 -0.81 -13.28
N LYS A 92 -1.72 -0.69 -12.79
CA LYS A 92 -2.93 -0.44 -13.62
C LYS A 92 -3.18 1.05 -13.85
N LYS A 93 -2.65 1.94 -12.99
CA LYS A 93 -2.72 3.40 -13.17
C LYS A 93 -1.90 3.91 -14.35
N SER A 94 -0.96 3.15 -14.90
CA SER A 94 -0.17 3.60 -16.07
C SER A 94 -0.92 3.55 -17.40
N ILE A 95 -2.12 2.93 -17.46
CA ILE A 95 -2.99 3.03 -18.64
C ILE A 95 -4.14 4.04 -18.42
N GLU A 96 -4.46 4.39 -17.16
CA GLU A 96 -5.58 5.31 -16.85
C GLU A 96 -5.15 6.74 -16.48
N ALA A 97 -3.87 7.00 -16.18
CA ALA A 97 -3.42 8.32 -15.70
C ALA A 97 -3.03 9.34 -16.79
N SER A 98 -3.28 9.05 -18.08
CA SER A 98 -3.07 10.02 -19.18
C SER A 98 -4.35 10.60 -19.78
N CYS A 99 -5.54 10.21 -19.33
CA CYS A 99 -6.79 10.81 -19.80
C CYS A 99 -7.61 11.36 -18.61
N ARG A 100 -7.45 12.65 -18.32
CA ARG A 100 -8.44 13.36 -17.50
C ARG A 100 -9.70 13.53 -18.36
N LYS A 101 -10.77 12.84 -17.98
CA LYS A 101 -12.09 12.94 -18.65
C LYS A 101 -12.73 14.29 -18.31
N CYS A 102 -13.16 15.03 -19.33
CA CYS A 102 -14.11 16.14 -19.16
C CYS A 102 -15.44 15.57 -18.62
N ARG A 103 -16.10 16.25 -17.67
CA ARG A 103 -17.35 15.77 -17.06
C ARG A 103 -18.57 15.82 -18.00
N GLN A 104 -18.49 16.52 -19.13
CA GLN A 104 -19.60 16.68 -20.07
C GLN A 104 -19.54 15.77 -21.30
N CYS A 105 -18.36 15.32 -21.73
CA CYS A 105 -18.22 14.58 -22.98
C CYS A 105 -18.25 13.06 -22.72
N GLU A 106 -19.33 12.40 -23.13
CA GLU A 106 -19.48 10.93 -23.06
C GLU A 106 -18.52 10.12 -23.97
N PHE A 107 -17.54 10.77 -24.58
CA PHE A 107 -16.56 10.05 -25.41
C PHE A 107 -15.42 9.52 -24.53
N ALA A 108 -15.49 8.22 -24.26
CA ALA A 108 -14.42 7.47 -23.65
C ALA A 108 -13.11 7.62 -24.44
N SER A 109 -12.09 8.20 -23.79
CA SER A 109 -10.65 8.14 -24.15
C SER A 109 -10.34 8.00 -25.64
N ILE A 110 -10.10 9.12 -26.32
CA ILE A 110 -9.61 9.14 -27.70
C ILE A 110 -8.09 8.91 -27.73
N THR A 111 -7.59 8.14 -28.71
CA THR A 111 -6.14 7.97 -28.90
C THR A 111 -5.53 9.17 -29.62
N ALA A 112 -4.21 9.33 -29.53
CA ALA A 112 -3.49 10.43 -30.17
C ALA A 112 -3.64 10.44 -31.69
N GLU A 113 -3.68 9.28 -32.37
CA GLU A 113 -3.90 9.24 -33.82
C GLU A 113 -5.30 9.76 -34.19
N LYS A 114 -6.29 9.44 -33.37
CA LYS A 114 -7.69 9.78 -33.64
C LYS A 114 -8.01 11.24 -33.27
N LEU A 115 -7.23 11.83 -32.37
CA LEU A 115 -7.21 13.27 -32.12
C LEU A 115 -6.61 14.04 -33.31
N ALA A 116 -5.56 13.51 -33.95
CA ALA A 116 -4.95 14.14 -35.12
C ALA A 116 -5.84 14.13 -36.37
N GLU A 117 -6.81 13.21 -36.45
CA GLU A 117 -7.85 13.18 -37.48
C GLU A 117 -8.95 14.24 -37.26
N LEU A 118 -9.14 14.69 -36.02
CA LEU A 118 -10.10 15.74 -35.70
C LEU A 118 -9.53 17.09 -36.18
N LYS A 119 -10.29 17.76 -37.03
CA LYS A 119 -9.92 19.06 -37.61
C LYS A 119 -10.11 20.24 -36.64
N SER A 120 -10.55 19.98 -35.40
CA SER A 120 -10.79 20.96 -34.33
C SER A 120 -10.69 20.29 -32.96
N ASP A 121 -10.47 21.08 -31.89
CA ASP A 121 -10.41 20.55 -30.53
C ASP A 121 -11.80 20.06 -30.09
N PRO A 122 -11.96 18.79 -29.67
CA PRO A 122 -13.23 18.28 -29.16
C PRO A 122 -13.70 18.96 -27.86
N CYS A 123 -12.88 19.82 -27.22
CA CYS A 123 -13.30 20.64 -26.08
C CYS A 123 -13.80 22.06 -26.40
N ASP A 124 -13.76 22.52 -27.66
CA ASP A 124 -14.27 23.85 -28.08
C ASP A 124 -15.78 24.03 -27.85
N SER A 125 -16.49 22.98 -27.43
CA SER A 125 -17.90 23.00 -27.06
C SER A 125 -18.17 22.93 -25.55
N CYS A 126 -17.15 22.89 -24.70
CA CYS A 126 -17.28 22.82 -23.25
C CYS A 126 -16.95 24.17 -22.62
N ASP A 127 -17.81 24.61 -21.69
CA ASP A 127 -17.69 25.84 -20.93
C ASP A 127 -16.28 25.95 -20.30
N ASP A 128 -15.57 27.04 -20.59
CA ASP A 128 -14.12 27.24 -20.32
C ASP A 128 -13.75 27.00 -18.84
N ASP A 129 -14.71 27.16 -17.93
CA ASP A 129 -14.53 27.02 -16.48
C ASP A 129 -14.40 25.56 -15.98
N LEU A 130 -14.66 24.56 -16.84
CA LEU A 130 -14.65 23.13 -16.45
C LEU A 130 -13.60 22.29 -17.19
N CYS A 131 -12.81 22.90 -18.08
CA CYS A 131 -11.74 22.22 -18.79
C CYS A 131 -10.45 22.25 -17.95
N ASN A 132 -9.96 21.08 -17.52
CA ASN A 132 -8.72 20.95 -16.73
C ASN A 132 -7.54 20.46 -17.60
N TRP A 133 -7.60 20.73 -18.90
CA TRP A 133 -6.53 20.49 -19.85
C TRP A 133 -5.58 21.69 -19.83
N SER A 134 -4.31 21.44 -19.52
CA SER A 134 -3.23 22.36 -19.82
C SER A 134 -2.34 21.73 -20.88
N ASN A 135 -2.06 22.50 -21.94
CA ASN A 135 -1.12 22.06 -22.96
C ASN A 135 0.24 21.86 -22.31
N ILE A 136 0.87 20.71 -22.55
CA ILE A 136 2.17 20.34 -21.93
C ILE A 136 3.28 21.36 -22.26
N THR A 137 3.08 22.17 -23.30
CA THR A 137 3.99 23.24 -23.73
C THR A 137 4.00 24.46 -22.81
N ASP A 138 3.01 24.63 -21.92
CA ASP A 138 2.92 25.79 -21.01
C ASP A 138 3.66 25.58 -19.67
N ILE A 139 4.29 24.42 -19.47
CA ILE A 139 5.05 24.11 -18.25
C ILE A 139 6.46 24.75 -18.28
N TRP A 140 6.92 25.24 -19.43
CA TRP A 140 8.26 25.84 -19.61
C TRP A 140 8.23 27.30 -20.08
N ARG A 141 7.25 28.10 -19.63
CA ARG A 141 7.25 29.56 -19.76
C ARG A 141 7.32 30.26 -18.41
#